data_AF-A0A6A6ZVF9-F1
#
_entry.id   AF-A0A6A6ZVF9-F1
#
_cell.length_a   1.000
_cell.length_b   1.000
_cell.length_c   1.000
_cell.angle_alpha   90.00
_cell.angle_beta   90.00
_cell.angle_gamma   90.00
#
_symmetry.space_group_name_H-M   'P 1'
#
loop_
_entity.id
_entity.type
_entity.pdbx_description
1 polymer ?
#
loop_
_entity_poly.entity_id
_entity_poly.type
_entity_poly.pdbx_seq_one_letter_code
_entity_poly.pdbx_strand_id
1 'polypeptide(L)'
;LGWSSFCLMPHDAIAKNWIEGDMRVPQVKIWTEVVKRVNPDVYHASQALDCLLGLDAIAGGPIGDKLLRIEAEAPAAMYEIEEVQD
;
A
#
# COMPACT_ATOMS: atom_id res chain seq x y z
N LEU A 1 -0.45 -8.13 -9.01
CA LEU A 1 0.41 -7.06 -8.47
C LEU A 1 -0.08 -5.75 -9.00
N GLY A 2 -0.98 -5.15 -8.23
CA GLY A 2 -1.39 -3.76 -8.40
C GLY A 2 -0.43 -2.81 -7.68
N TRP A 3 -0.99 -1.74 -7.13
CA TRP A 3 -0.23 -0.71 -6.40
C TRP A 3 0.37 -1.17 -5.08
N SER A 4 -0.01 -2.35 -4.57
CA SER A 4 0.52 -2.98 -3.36
C SER A 4 2.04 -3.13 -3.36
N SER A 5 2.64 -3.34 -4.53
CA SER A 5 4.09 -3.40 -4.70
C SER A 5 4.81 -2.12 -4.30
N PHE A 6 4.13 -0.96 -4.35
CA PHE A 6 4.67 0.31 -3.88
C PHE A 6 4.47 0.51 -2.38
N CYS A 7 3.42 -0.07 -1.79
CA CYS A 7 3.14 0.06 -0.35
C CYS A 7 4.19 -0.62 0.54
N LEU A 8 4.89 -1.63 0.00
CA LEU A 8 5.91 -2.39 0.73
C LEU A 8 7.33 -1.87 0.48
N MET A 9 7.45 -0.72 -0.18
CA MET A 9 8.73 -0.14 -0.52
C MET A 9 9.14 0.99 0.41
N PRO A 10 10.44 1.11 0.70
CA PRO A 10 10.94 2.20 1.51
C PRO A 10 10.65 3.56 0.84
N HIS A 11 9.99 4.47 1.56
CA HIS A 11 9.61 5.80 1.07
C HIS A 11 10.80 6.72 0.80
N ASP A 12 11.97 6.39 1.32
CA ASP A 12 13.26 7.02 1.04
C ASP A 12 13.89 6.52 -0.27
N ALA A 13 13.54 5.30 -0.71
CA ALA A 13 14.04 4.71 -1.95
C ALA A 13 13.18 5.06 -3.18
N ILE A 14 11.87 5.29 -3.00
CA ILE A 14 10.99 5.78 -4.08
C ILE A 14 10.53 7.19 -3.75
N ALA A 15 10.94 8.13 -4.59
CA ALA A 15 10.46 9.50 -4.51
C ALA A 15 8.92 9.51 -4.62
N LYS A 16 8.25 10.16 -3.66
CA LYS A 16 6.79 10.19 -3.54
C LYS A 16 6.06 10.57 -4.85
N ASN A 17 6.70 11.42 -5.66
CA ASN A 17 6.23 11.84 -6.98
C ASN A 17 6.19 10.73 -8.05
N TRP A 18 6.96 9.64 -7.89
CA TRP A 18 6.90 8.48 -8.80
C TRP A 18 5.59 7.70 -8.66
N ILE A 19 5.09 7.58 -7.43
CA ILE A 19 3.85 6.86 -7.11
C ILE A 19 2.65 7.76 -7.40
N GLU A 20 2.74 9.04 -7.06
CA GLU A 20 1.61 9.99 -7.18
C GLU A 20 1.43 10.58 -8.58
N GLY A 21 2.43 10.50 -9.46
CA GLY A 21 2.51 11.31 -10.68
C GLY A 21 2.19 10.62 -12.00
N ASP A 22 2.89 9.52 -12.34
CA ASP A 22 3.09 9.25 -13.78
C ASP A 22 3.25 7.79 -14.21
N MET A 23 3.13 6.81 -13.32
CA MET A 23 3.39 5.43 -13.69
C MET A 23 2.19 4.81 -14.43
N ARG A 24 2.25 4.81 -15.76
CA ARG A 24 1.28 4.18 -16.66
C ARG A 24 1.35 2.66 -16.51
N VAL A 25 0.24 1.98 -16.81
CA VAL A 25 0.09 0.51 -16.73
C VAL A 25 1.29 -0.29 -17.32
N PRO A 26 1.89 0.09 -18.47
CA PRO A 26 3.06 -0.63 -19.00
C PRO A 26 4.31 -0.51 -18.13
N GLN A 27 4.51 0.63 -17.48
CA GLN A 27 5.67 0.88 -16.62
C GLN A 27 5.55 0.11 -15.31
N VAL A 28 4.33 -0.01 -14.76
CA VAL A 28 4.05 -0.86 -13.59
C VAL A 28 4.39 -2.32 -13.86
N LYS A 29 4.14 -2.81 -15.08
CA LYS A 29 4.50 -4.18 -15.46
C LYS A 29 6.02 -4.39 -15.49
N ILE A 30 6.77 -3.47 -16.09
CA ILE A 30 8.24 -3.54 -16.12
C ILE A 30 8.80 -3.46 -14.70
N TRP A 31 8.27 -2.53 -13.90
CA TRP A 31 8.63 -2.37 -12.49
C TRP A 31 8.46 -3.67 -11.70
N THR A 32 7.30 -4.31 -11.85
CA THR A 32 6.97 -5.56 -11.18
C THR A 32 7.98 -6.67 -11.50
N GLU A 33 8.40 -6.80 -12.76
CA GLU A 33 9.42 -7.79 -13.15
C GLU A 33 10.81 -7.47 -12.56
N VAL A 34 11.16 -6.19 -12.46
CA VAL A 34 12.40 -5.76 -11.79
C VAL A 34 12.36 -6.10 -10.31
N VAL A 35 11.26 -5.77 -9.61
CA VAL A 35 11.09 -6.09 -8.18
C VAL A 35 11.17 -7.59 -7.94
N LYS A 36 10.48 -8.40 -8.76
CA LYS A 36 10.54 -9.86 -8.69
C LYS A 36 11.97 -10.40 -8.75
N ARG A 37 12.82 -9.78 -9.57
CA ARG A 37 14.21 -10.20 -9.76
C ARG A 37 15.13 -9.72 -8.65
N VAL A 38 14.97 -8.49 -8.18
CA VAL A 38 15.90 -7.83 -7.25
C VAL A 38 15.53 -8.13 -5.79
N ASN A 39 14.23 -8.23 -5.49
CA ASN A 39 13.72 -8.48 -4.15
C ASN A 39 12.45 -9.36 -4.21
N PRO A 40 12.61 -10.68 -4.34
CA PRO A 40 11.49 -11.60 -4.46
C PRO A 40 10.61 -11.63 -3.21
N ASP A 41 11.16 -11.34 -2.02
CA ASP A 41 10.39 -11.31 -0.78
C ASP A 41 9.34 -10.19 -0.82
N VAL A 42 9.72 -9.00 -1.28
CA VAL A 42 8.78 -7.87 -1.49
C VAL A 42 7.72 -8.24 -2.52
N TYR A 43 8.11 -8.92 -3.60
CA TYR A 43 7.15 -9.39 -4.62
C TYR A 43 6.11 -10.36 -4.02
N HIS A 44 6.56 -11.34 -3.23
CA HIS A 44 5.68 -12.31 -2.59
C HIS A 44 4.78 -11.69 -1.53
N ALA A 45 5.32 -10.79 -0.70
CA ALA A 45 4.53 -10.05 0.28
C ALA A 45 3.47 -9.17 -0.40
N SER A 46 3.82 -8.52 -1.51
CA SER A 46 2.87 -7.72 -2.30
C SER A 46 1.76 -8.58 -2.89
N GLN A 47 2.08 -9.80 -3.32
CA GLN A 47 1.11 -10.74 -3.85
C GLN A 47 0.17 -11.25 -2.76
N ALA A 48 0.70 -11.54 -1.57
CA ALA A 48 -0.11 -11.91 -0.41
C ALA A 48 -1.06 -10.78 -0.01
N LEU A 49 -0.58 -9.53 -0.06
CA LEU A 49 -1.41 -8.35 0.20
C LEU A 49 -2.51 -8.18 -0.86
N ASP A 50 -2.20 -8.32 -2.15
CA ASP A 50 -3.22 -8.32 -3.22
C ASP A 50 -4.30 -9.39 -2.99
N CYS A 51 -3.90 -10.62 -2.65
CA CYS A 51 -4.83 -11.71 -2.33
C CYS A 51 -5.70 -11.39 -1.10
N LEU A 52 -5.11 -10.74 -0.09
CA LEU A 52 -5.83 -10.33 1.11
C LEU A 52 -6.85 -9.23 0.80
N LEU A 53 -6.47 -8.21 0.02
CA LEU A 53 -7.36 -7.10 -0.35
C LEU A 53 -8.51 -7.57 -1.25
N GLY A 54 -8.23 -8.47 -2.18
CA GLY A 54 -9.19 -8.92 -3.20
C GLY A 54 -9.30 -7.96 -4.38
N LEU A 55 -9.93 -8.42 -5.45
CA LEU A 55 -9.97 -7.72 -6.73
C LEU A 55 -10.69 -6.37 -6.65
N ASP A 56 -11.78 -6.30 -5.89
CA ASP A 56 -12.58 -5.08 -5.75
C ASP A 56 -11.76 -3.96 -5.08
N ALA A 57 -11.05 -4.29 -4.00
CA ALA A 57 -10.18 -3.36 -3.30
C ALA A 57 -9.00 -2.89 -4.17
N ILE A 58 -8.37 -3.79 -4.93
CA ILE A 58 -7.28 -3.43 -5.86
C ILE A 58 -7.78 -2.48 -6.95
N ALA A 59 -9.04 -2.60 -7.37
CA ALA A 59 -9.67 -1.70 -8.32
C ALA A 59 -10.09 -0.35 -7.73
N GLY A 60 -9.77 -0.07 -6.46
CA GLY A 60 -10.18 1.14 -5.75
C GLY A 60 -11.58 1.07 -5.15
N GLY A 61 -12.20 -0.11 -5.16
CA GLY A 61 -13.45 -0.40 -4.48
C GLY A 61 -13.27 -0.61 -2.98
N PRO A 62 -14.36 -0.86 -2.24
CA PRO A 62 -14.30 -1.11 -0.81
C PRO A 62 -13.48 -2.36 -0.52
N ILE A 63 -12.56 -2.24 0.44
CA ILE A 63 -12.04 -3.40 1.17
C ILE A 63 -13.22 -3.88 2.00
N GLY A 64 -13.69 -5.12 1.81
CA GLY A 64 -14.85 -5.66 2.55
C GLY A 64 -14.61 -5.68 4.07
N ASP A 65 -15.31 -6.54 4.83
CA ASP A 65 -15.17 -6.64 6.30
C ASP A 65 -13.77 -7.05 6.83
N LYS A 66 -12.76 -7.12 5.94
CA LYS A 66 -11.36 -7.31 6.30
C LYS A 66 -10.81 -6.00 6.90
N LEU A 67 -10.92 -5.87 8.22
CA LEU A 67 -10.34 -4.75 8.96
C LEU A 67 -8.80 -4.77 8.81
N LEU A 68 -8.24 -3.82 8.05
CA LEU A 68 -6.81 -3.53 8.08
C LEU A 68 -6.51 -2.78 9.38
N ARG A 69 -6.10 -3.50 10.42
CA ARG A 69 -5.64 -2.90 11.67
C ARG A 69 -4.14 -2.65 11.55
N ILE A 70 -3.74 -1.39 11.68
CA ILE A 70 -2.36 -1.06 11.99
C ILE A 70 -2.21 -1.36 13.48
N GLU A 71 -1.63 -2.50 13.83
CA GLU A 71 -1.17 -2.77 15.19
C GLU A 71 0.13 -1.97 15.39
N ALA A 72 -0.03 -0.66 15.54
CA ALA A 72 1.01 0.13 16.16
C ALA A 72 0.91 -0.17 17.66
N GLU A 73 1.99 -0.68 18.26
CA GLU A 73 2.21 -0.61 19.70
C GLU A 73 2.39 0.87 20.11
N ALA A 74 1.35 1.68 19.93
CA ALA A 74 1.30 3.03 20.47
C ALA A 74 0.81 2.92 21.92
N PRO A 75 1.48 3.54 22.90
CA PRO A 75 0.95 3.62 24.25
C PRO A 75 -0.42 4.29 24.19
N ALA A 76 -1.42 3.61 24.72
CA ALA A 76 -2.79 4.08 24.75
C ALA A 76 -2.91 5.41 25.48
N ALA A 77 -3.21 6.46 24.73
CA ALA A 77 -3.99 7.59 25.21
C ALA A 77 -4.78 8.13 24.03
N MET A 78 -6.01 7.63 23.86
CA MET A 78 -6.99 8.30 23.00
C MET A 78 -7.34 9.62 23.67
N TYR A 79 -6.94 10.74 23.07
CA TYR A 79 -7.46 12.04 23.45
C TYR A 79 -8.69 12.32 22.58
N GLU A 80 -9.83 12.51 23.23
CA GLU A 80 -11.06 13.00 22.61
C GLU A 80 -10.81 14.48 22.26
N ILE A 81 -10.82 14.80 20.96
CA ILE A 81 -10.67 16.18 20.47
C ILE A 81 -12.09 16.75 20.40
N GLU A 82 -12.46 17.61 21.35
CA GLU A 82 -13.65 18.45 21.21
C GLU A 82 -13.34 19.57 20.20
N GLU A 83 -14.06 19.57 19.07
CA GLU A 83 -14.05 20.70 18.15
C GLU A 83 -14.69 21.92 18.82
N VAL A 84 -13.91 22.98 19.02
CA VAL A 84 -14.42 24.30 19.37
C VAL A 84 -14.93 24.97 18.10
N GLN A 85 -16.21 25.31 18.06
CA GLN A 85 -16.78 26.14 16.98
C GLN A 85 -16.32 27.60 17.13
N ASP A 86 -15.92 28.22 16.01
CA ASP A 86 -15.62 29.66 15.88
C ASP A 86 -16.86 30.55 16.14
#